data_AF-A0A5S3UV78-F1
#
_entry.id   AF-A0A5S3UV78-F1
#
_cell.length_a   1.000
_cell.length_b   1.000
_cell.length_c   1.000
_cell.angle_alpha   90.00
_cell.angle_beta   90.00
_cell.angle_gamma   90.00
#
_symmetry.space_group_name_H-M   'P 1'
#
loop_
_entity.id
_entity.type
_entity.pdbx_description
1 polymer ?
#
loop_
_entity_poly.entity_id
_entity_poly.type
_entity_poly.pdbx_seq_one_letter_code
_entity_poly.pdbx_strand_id
1 'polypeptide(L)'
;MKCTSCGEGQLRPGFIEGLFRAHSCDHCQGDWILIEDYVAWKERNPDYQFAEHIEFGDEAEDSKRALICPVSGTLMRKFRISANSAHRVDYSVATGGIWLDKGEWDLLKAEGLAGALNQLVTQQWQQQIREDTSQQNFADIYQDKFGDETYQRLRETRTWLNNHPQKADLRAYLMAEDPYSAER
;
A
#
# COMPACT_ATOMS: atom_id res chain seq x y z
N MET A 1 -12.37 17.99 -18.94
CA MET A 1 -13.19 18.04 -17.69
C MET A 1 -12.53 19.02 -16.72
N LYS A 2 -13.25 19.63 -15.77
CA LYS A 2 -12.61 20.46 -14.74
C LYS A 2 -11.89 19.55 -13.73
N CYS A 3 -10.68 19.91 -13.32
CA CYS A 3 -9.95 19.15 -12.30
C CYS A 3 -10.61 19.34 -10.93
N THR A 4 -11.02 18.24 -10.31
CA THR A 4 -11.61 18.22 -8.96
C THR A 4 -10.54 18.17 -7.85
N SER A 5 -9.30 17.81 -8.19
CA SER A 5 -8.17 17.82 -7.23
C SER A 5 -7.62 19.21 -6.95
N CYS A 6 -7.45 20.11 -7.94
CA CYS A 6 -7.04 21.50 -7.66
C CYS A 6 -8.20 22.50 -7.74
N GLY A 7 -9.24 22.23 -8.53
CA GLY A 7 -10.36 23.15 -8.73
C GLY A 7 -10.07 24.29 -9.71
N GLU A 8 -8.87 24.37 -10.28
CA GLU A 8 -8.43 25.44 -11.19
C GLU A 8 -8.18 24.94 -12.61
N GLY A 9 -7.47 23.81 -12.76
CA GLY A 9 -7.08 23.28 -14.07
C GLY A 9 -8.15 22.49 -14.83
N GLN A 10 -7.81 22.15 -16.07
CA GLN A 10 -8.57 21.25 -16.93
C GLN A 10 -7.82 19.94 -17.15
N LEU A 11 -8.57 18.83 -17.10
CA LEU A 11 -8.07 17.51 -17.45
C LEU A 11 -8.04 17.39 -18.98
N ARG A 12 -6.82 17.30 -19.53
CA ARG A 12 -6.51 17.16 -20.96
C ARG A 12 -6.26 15.69 -21.28
N PRO A 13 -6.86 15.14 -22.35
CA PRO A 13 -6.59 13.76 -22.75
C PRO A 13 -5.12 13.59 -23.16
N GLY A 14 -4.53 12.48 -22.78
CA GLY A 14 -3.13 12.17 -23.03
C GLY A 14 -2.80 10.72 -22.69
N PHE A 15 -1.52 10.47 -22.43
CA PHE A 15 -1.01 9.16 -22.04
C PHE A 15 -0.01 9.31 -20.91
N ILE A 16 -0.03 8.40 -19.95
CA ILE A 16 1.06 8.28 -18.97
C ILE A 16 2.26 7.72 -19.70
N GLU A 17 3.31 8.53 -19.85
CA GLU A 17 4.59 8.12 -20.46
C GLU A 17 4.45 7.47 -21.86
N GLY A 18 3.39 7.80 -22.59
CA GLY A 18 3.08 7.18 -23.89
C GLY A 18 2.55 5.75 -23.82
N LEU A 19 2.21 5.24 -22.63
CA LEU A 19 1.81 3.86 -22.39
C LEU A 19 0.30 3.68 -22.56
N PHE A 20 -0.49 4.15 -21.59
CA PHE A 20 -1.94 3.99 -21.55
C PHE A 20 -2.63 5.34 -21.38
N ARG A 21 -3.92 5.37 -21.72
CA ARG A 21 -4.71 6.60 -21.74
C ARG A 21 -4.88 7.16 -20.34
N ALA A 22 -4.76 8.48 -20.25
CA ALA A 22 -5.04 9.24 -19.04
C ALA A 22 -5.57 10.63 -19.40
N HIS A 23 -6.04 11.35 -18.38
CA HIS A 23 -6.27 12.78 -18.49
C HIS A 23 -5.46 13.53 -17.44
N SER A 24 -4.49 14.31 -17.90
CA SER A 24 -3.57 15.06 -17.03
C SER A 24 -4.09 16.48 -16.81
N CYS A 25 -3.97 16.99 -15.60
CA CYS A 25 -4.36 18.35 -15.27
C CYS A 25 -3.29 19.35 -15.76
N ASP A 26 -3.71 20.36 -16.53
CA ASP A 26 -2.83 21.44 -17.02
C ASP A 26 -2.39 22.45 -15.94
N HIS A 27 -2.80 22.24 -14.69
CA HIS A 27 -2.42 23.10 -13.55
C HIS A 27 -1.65 22.33 -12.47
N CYS A 28 -2.27 21.33 -11.84
CA CYS A 28 -1.64 20.57 -10.75
C CYS A 28 -0.86 19.33 -11.21
N GLN A 29 -0.87 19.01 -12.50
CA GLN A 29 -0.11 17.88 -13.07
C GLN A 29 -0.53 16.49 -12.53
N GLY A 30 -1.65 16.40 -11.81
CA GLY A 30 -2.25 15.12 -11.44
C GLY A 30 -2.96 14.44 -12.62
N ASP A 31 -3.09 13.12 -12.54
CA ASP A 31 -3.55 12.26 -13.61
C ASP A 31 -4.83 11.50 -13.24
N TRP A 32 -5.77 11.48 -14.18
CA TRP A 32 -6.96 10.65 -14.12
C TRP A 32 -6.85 9.47 -15.07
N ILE A 33 -6.89 8.25 -14.52
CA ILE A 33 -6.67 7.00 -15.26
C ILE A 33 -7.91 6.11 -15.09
N LEU A 34 -8.36 5.48 -16.17
CA LEU A 34 -9.35 4.41 -16.08
C LEU A 34 -8.64 3.06 -15.96
N ILE A 35 -9.07 2.22 -15.02
CA ILE A 35 -8.49 0.89 -14.83
C ILE A 35 -8.63 0.04 -16.09
N GLU A 36 -9.73 0.18 -16.82
CA GLU A 36 -9.94 -0.53 -18.09
C GLU A 36 -8.90 -0.16 -19.15
N ASP A 37 -8.51 1.12 -19.26
CA ASP A 37 -7.49 1.58 -20.20
C ASP A 37 -6.12 1.00 -19.82
N TYR A 38 -5.81 0.98 -18.52
CA TYR A 38 -4.59 0.37 -17.99
C TYR A 38 -4.54 -1.15 -18.25
N VAL A 39 -5.62 -1.87 -17.93
CA VAL A 39 -5.69 -3.33 -18.11
C VAL A 39 -5.60 -3.68 -19.59
N ALA A 40 -6.34 -2.99 -20.46
CA ALA A 40 -6.31 -3.23 -21.90
C ALA A 40 -4.92 -2.96 -22.50
N TRP A 41 -4.18 -1.98 -21.98
CA TRP A 41 -2.79 -1.77 -22.36
C TRP A 41 -1.89 -2.90 -21.86
N LYS A 42 -2.02 -3.31 -20.59
CA LYS A 42 -1.19 -4.37 -19.99
C LYS A 42 -1.37 -5.72 -20.69
N GLU A 43 -2.60 -6.08 -21.06
CA GLU A 43 -2.89 -7.30 -21.81
C GLU A 43 -2.22 -7.33 -23.20
N ARG A 44 -2.02 -6.17 -23.82
CA ARG A 44 -1.31 -6.04 -25.11
C ARG A 44 0.21 -5.97 -24.96
N ASN A 45 0.69 -5.75 -23.75
CA ASN A 45 2.12 -5.58 -23.43
C ASN A 45 2.52 -6.49 -22.25
N PRO A 46 2.32 -7.82 -22.35
CA PRO A 46 2.54 -8.74 -21.24
C PRO A 46 4.01 -8.80 -20.77
N ASP A 47 4.95 -8.53 -21.68
CA ASP A 47 6.39 -8.56 -21.41
C ASP A 47 6.93 -7.19 -20.94
N TYR A 48 6.09 -6.16 -20.88
CA TYR A 48 6.53 -4.84 -20.44
C TYR A 48 6.79 -4.83 -18.94
N GLN A 49 8.01 -4.47 -18.56
CA GLN A 49 8.41 -4.29 -17.17
C GLN A 49 8.60 -2.80 -16.88
N PHE A 50 7.95 -2.32 -15.83
CA PHE A 50 8.24 -1.00 -15.30
C PHE A 50 9.63 -1.01 -14.66
N ALA A 51 10.44 0.00 -14.94
CA ALA A 51 11.73 0.13 -14.30
C ALA A 51 11.54 0.35 -12.79
N GLU A 52 12.04 -0.60 -11.98
CA GLU A 52 12.19 -0.42 -10.55
C GLU A 52 13.40 0.49 -10.32
N HIS A 53 13.26 1.48 -9.44
CA HIS A 53 14.24 2.53 -9.13
C HIS A 53 14.35 3.67 -10.14
N ILE A 54 13.45 4.65 -9.98
CA ILE A 54 13.73 6.04 -10.38
C ILE A 54 14.22 6.75 -9.12
N GLU A 55 15.40 7.37 -9.18
CA GLU A 55 15.87 8.24 -8.10
C GLU A 55 14.81 9.32 -7.84
N PHE A 56 14.31 9.39 -6.60
CA PHE A 56 13.27 10.32 -6.18
C PHE A 56 13.73 11.77 -6.43
N GLY A 57 13.27 12.35 -7.54
CA GLY A 57 13.23 13.78 -7.76
C GLY A 57 11.83 14.28 -7.40
N ASP A 58 11.76 15.11 -6.36
CA ASP A 58 10.58 15.74 -5.78
C ASP A 58 9.64 14.82 -4.96
N GLU A 59 9.24 15.29 -3.77
CA GLU A 59 8.28 14.62 -2.90
C GLU A 59 6.93 14.48 -3.64
N ALA A 60 6.42 13.25 -3.76
CA ALA A 60 5.09 13.03 -4.31
C ALA A 60 4.04 13.79 -3.47
N GLU A 61 3.10 14.46 -4.13
CA GLU A 61 2.03 15.14 -3.41
C GLU A 61 0.95 14.12 -3.01
N ASP A 62 0.38 14.25 -1.80
CA ASP A 62 -0.84 13.51 -1.40
C ASP A 62 -1.88 14.52 -0.90
N SER A 63 -2.96 14.64 -1.67
CA SER A 63 -4.14 15.38 -1.29
C SER A 63 -4.80 14.76 -0.06
N LYS A 64 -4.54 15.30 1.12
CA LYS A 64 -5.18 14.85 2.39
C LYS A 64 -6.70 15.01 2.42
N ARG A 65 -7.28 15.76 1.47
CA ARG A 65 -8.72 15.98 1.34
C ARG A 65 -9.39 14.86 0.54
N ALA A 66 -10.66 14.60 0.84
CA ALA A 66 -11.44 13.68 0.02
C ALA A 66 -11.73 14.30 -1.35
N LEU A 67 -11.44 13.55 -2.42
CA LEU A 67 -11.66 14.00 -3.79
C LEU A 67 -13.04 13.59 -4.32
N ILE A 68 -13.52 14.36 -5.29
CA ILE A 68 -14.74 14.07 -6.04
C ILE A 68 -14.34 13.55 -7.42
N CYS A 69 -15.02 12.52 -7.90
CA CYS A 69 -14.80 11.99 -9.24
C CYS A 69 -15.10 13.08 -10.31
N PRO A 70 -14.15 13.39 -11.20
CA PRO A 70 -14.34 14.41 -12.24
C PRO A 70 -15.39 14.01 -13.31
N VAL A 71 -15.80 12.75 -13.33
CA VAL A 71 -16.77 12.20 -14.30
C VAL A 71 -18.17 12.05 -13.67
N SER A 72 -18.28 11.37 -12.52
CA SER A 72 -19.57 11.05 -11.89
C SER A 72 -20.01 12.06 -10.83
N GLY A 73 -19.12 12.90 -10.32
CA GLY A 73 -19.41 13.82 -9.22
C GLY A 73 -19.58 13.14 -7.85
N THR A 74 -19.34 11.83 -7.74
CA THR A 74 -19.41 11.08 -6.47
C THR A 74 -18.10 11.18 -5.69
N LEU A 75 -18.17 11.05 -4.36
CA LEU A 75 -16.99 10.99 -3.51
C LEU A 75 -16.10 9.78 -3.86
N MET A 76 -14.79 10.02 -3.92
CA MET A 76 -13.79 8.98 -4.14
C MET A 76 -13.33 8.37 -2.83
N ARG A 77 -12.85 7.13 -2.91
CA ARG A 77 -12.34 6.36 -1.76
C ARG A 77 -10.82 6.36 -1.80
N LYS A 78 -10.18 6.61 -0.66
CA LYS A 78 -8.72 6.47 -0.54
C LYS A 78 -8.30 5.02 -0.32
N PHE A 79 -7.33 4.57 -1.11
CA PHE A 79 -6.73 3.24 -1.05
C PHE A 79 -5.25 3.37 -0.73
N ARG A 80 -4.76 2.57 0.22
CA ARG A 80 -3.33 2.55 0.54
C ARG A 80 -2.54 1.89 -0.58
N ILE A 81 -1.38 2.46 -0.88
CA ILE A 81 -0.45 1.96 -1.90
C ILE A 81 0.35 0.78 -1.34
N SER A 82 0.97 0.95 -0.16
CA SER A 82 1.68 -0.11 0.56
C SER A 82 1.48 0.00 2.08
N ALA A 83 1.94 -1.00 2.84
CA ALA A 83 1.86 -1.00 4.30
C ALA A 83 2.76 0.08 4.95
N ASN A 84 3.87 0.40 4.28
CA ASN A 84 4.91 1.32 4.77
C ASN A 84 4.76 2.75 4.23
N SER A 85 3.90 2.97 3.23
CA SER A 85 3.70 4.28 2.62
C SER A 85 2.52 5.03 3.25
N ALA A 86 2.71 6.32 3.52
CA ALA A 86 1.63 7.21 3.93
C ALA A 86 0.69 7.56 2.76
N HIS A 87 1.18 7.46 1.52
CA HIS A 87 0.48 7.87 0.31
C HIS A 87 -0.70 6.95 -0.01
N ARG A 88 -1.73 7.58 -0.60
CA ARG A 88 -2.98 6.90 -0.94
C ARG A 88 -3.51 7.43 -2.25
N VAL A 89 -3.88 6.52 -3.13
CA VAL A 89 -4.59 6.88 -4.35
C VAL A 89 -6.09 7.03 -4.09
N ASP A 90 -6.73 7.92 -4.82
CA ASP A 90 -8.17 8.09 -4.79
C ASP A 90 -8.82 7.26 -5.91
N TYR A 91 -9.83 6.45 -5.55
CA TYR A 91 -10.54 5.55 -6.47
C TYR A 91 -12.05 5.87 -6.53
N SER A 92 -12.55 5.99 -7.76
CA SER A 92 -13.97 6.14 -8.08
C SER A 92 -14.59 4.78 -8.43
N VAL A 93 -15.38 4.26 -7.50
CA VAL A 93 -16.15 3.02 -7.73
C VAL A 93 -17.18 3.19 -8.85
N ALA A 94 -17.72 4.40 -9.01
CA ALA A 94 -18.76 4.69 -10.00
C ALA A 94 -18.26 4.58 -11.46
N THR A 95 -16.96 4.80 -11.68
CA THR A 95 -16.38 4.89 -13.04
C THR A 95 -15.19 3.98 -13.25
N GLY A 96 -14.71 3.27 -12.22
CA GLY A 96 -13.47 2.50 -12.30
C GLY A 96 -12.23 3.37 -12.52
N GLY A 97 -12.29 4.65 -12.12
CA GLY A 97 -11.22 5.62 -12.33
C GLY A 97 -10.36 5.82 -11.10
N ILE A 98 -9.07 6.01 -11.30
CA ILE A 98 -8.07 6.34 -10.28
C ILE A 98 -7.58 7.76 -10.53
N TRP A 99 -7.48 8.53 -9.46
CA TRP A 99 -6.76 9.80 -9.45
C TRP A 99 -5.38 9.58 -8.82
N LEU A 100 -4.35 10.05 -9.52
CA LEU A 100 -2.98 10.13 -9.06
C LEU A 100 -2.61 11.61 -8.94
N ASP A 101 -2.17 12.04 -7.76
CA ASP A 101 -1.55 13.35 -7.62
C ASP A 101 -0.16 13.39 -8.28
N LYS A 102 0.40 14.59 -8.43
CA LYS A 102 1.70 14.77 -9.09
C LYS A 102 2.77 13.91 -8.41
N GLY A 103 3.48 13.13 -9.20
CA GLY A 103 4.56 12.23 -8.73
C GLY A 103 4.08 10.89 -8.16
N GLU A 104 2.77 10.67 -7.95
CA GLU A 104 2.28 9.39 -7.44
C GLU A 104 2.48 8.23 -8.43
N TRP A 105 2.48 8.50 -9.74
CA TRP A 105 2.85 7.49 -10.74
C TRP A 105 4.30 7.02 -10.59
N ASP A 106 5.22 7.95 -10.35
CA ASP A 106 6.63 7.63 -10.13
C ASP A 106 6.84 6.86 -8.83
N LEU A 107 6.11 7.25 -7.76
CA LEU A 107 6.04 6.49 -6.51
C LEU A 107 5.55 5.06 -6.76
N LEU A 108 4.49 4.86 -7.55
CA LEU A 108 3.99 3.53 -7.89
C LEU A 108 5.04 2.69 -8.64
N LYS A 109 5.85 3.30 -9.52
CA LYS A 109 6.97 2.60 -10.17
C LYS A 109 8.07 2.23 -9.17
N ALA A 110 8.45 3.16 -8.30
CA ALA A 110 9.48 2.94 -7.28
C ALA A 110 9.11 1.83 -6.28
N GLU A 111 7.83 1.71 -5.93
CA GLU A 111 7.30 0.65 -5.05
C GLU A 111 7.03 -0.68 -5.80
N GLY A 112 7.31 -0.76 -7.10
CA GLY A 112 7.03 -1.96 -7.92
C GLY A 112 5.53 -2.21 -8.18
N LEU A 113 4.67 -1.21 -7.96
CA LEU A 113 3.21 -1.30 -8.01
C LEU A 113 2.59 -0.82 -9.32
N ALA A 114 3.37 -0.14 -10.18
CA ALA A 114 2.92 0.29 -11.51
C ALA A 114 2.41 -0.90 -12.37
N GLY A 115 2.96 -2.09 -12.15
CA GLY A 115 2.53 -3.35 -12.78
C GLY A 115 1.26 -3.96 -12.20
N ALA A 116 0.67 -3.40 -11.15
CA ALA A 116 -0.47 -3.99 -10.43
C ALA A 116 -1.58 -2.99 -10.08
N LEU A 117 -1.73 -1.90 -10.86
CA LEU A 117 -2.67 -0.82 -10.56
C LEU A 117 -4.12 -1.31 -10.36
N ASN A 118 -4.55 -2.30 -11.17
CA ASN A 118 -5.87 -2.91 -11.06
C ASN A 118 -6.06 -3.74 -9.76
N GLN A 119 -4.98 -4.26 -9.18
CA GLN A 119 -5.02 -5.03 -7.93
C GLN A 119 -5.10 -4.11 -6.71
N LEU A 120 -4.46 -2.94 -6.77
CA LEU A 120 -4.38 -1.97 -5.67
C LEU A 120 -5.78 -1.59 -5.14
N VAL A 121 -6.75 -1.44 -6.04
CA VAL A 121 -8.13 -1.04 -5.70
C VAL A 121 -9.04 -2.21 -5.30
N THR A 122 -8.51 -3.43 -5.20
CA THR A 122 -9.29 -4.61 -4.80
C THR A 122 -9.45 -4.70 -3.29
N GLN A 123 -10.56 -5.31 -2.84
CA GLN A 123 -10.81 -5.59 -1.42
C GLN A 123 -9.74 -6.50 -0.81
N GLN A 124 -9.33 -7.53 -1.56
CA GLN A 124 -8.32 -8.50 -1.12
C GLN A 124 -6.98 -7.81 -0.86
N TRP A 125 -6.52 -6.96 -1.78
CA TRP A 125 -5.28 -6.20 -1.61
C TRP A 125 -5.33 -5.27 -0.39
N GLN A 126 -6.42 -4.52 -0.22
CA GLN A 126 -6.58 -3.65 0.95
C GLN A 126 -6.74 -4.42 2.27
N GLN A 127 -7.20 -5.67 2.23
CA GLN A 127 -7.18 -6.54 3.40
C GLN A 127 -5.75 -6.98 3.72
N GLN A 128 -4.99 -7.43 2.72
CA GLN A 128 -3.58 -7.82 2.90
C GLN A 128 -2.75 -6.68 3.50
N ILE A 129 -2.85 -5.46 2.96
CA ILE A 129 -2.15 -4.29 3.52
C ILE A 129 -2.50 -4.07 4.99
N ARG A 130 -3.78 -4.23 5.38
CA ARG A 130 -4.20 -4.06 6.78
C ARG A 130 -3.61 -5.12 7.69
N GLU A 131 -3.51 -6.36 7.20
CA GLU A 131 -2.90 -7.46 7.94
C GLU A 131 -1.39 -7.23 8.10
N ASP A 132 -0.70 -6.80 7.05
CA ASP A 132 0.73 -6.51 7.06
C ASP A 132 1.07 -5.33 7.99
N THR A 133 0.33 -4.21 7.87
CA THR A 133 0.47 -3.07 8.78
C THR A 133 0.20 -3.46 10.23
N SER A 134 -0.80 -4.31 10.49
CA SER A 134 -1.09 -4.79 11.85
C SER A 134 0.07 -5.60 12.41
N GLN A 135 0.63 -6.53 11.61
CA GLN A 135 1.78 -7.34 12.01
C GLN A 135 3.02 -6.49 12.29
N GLN A 136 3.31 -5.51 11.42
CA GLN A 136 4.42 -4.57 11.61
C GLN A 136 4.22 -3.71 12.84
N ASN A 137 3.04 -3.10 13.02
CA ASN A 137 2.73 -2.31 14.21
C ASN A 137 2.94 -3.11 15.50
N PHE A 138 2.54 -4.38 15.53
CA PHE A 138 2.81 -5.23 16.70
C PHE A 138 4.30 -5.50 16.89
N ALA A 139 5.05 -5.72 15.80
CA ALA A 139 6.49 -5.90 15.87
C ALA A 139 7.17 -4.66 16.45
N ASP A 140 6.85 -3.48 15.93
CA ASP A 140 7.39 -2.20 16.39
C ASP A 140 7.03 -1.93 17.85
N ILE A 141 5.78 -2.16 18.27
CA ILE A 141 5.36 -2.03 19.68
C ILE A 141 6.20 -2.92 20.60
N TYR A 142 6.46 -4.17 20.21
CA TYR A 142 7.23 -5.08 21.05
C TYR A 142 8.73 -4.77 21.01
N GLN A 143 9.24 -4.31 19.88
CA GLN A 143 10.62 -3.88 19.74
C GLN A 143 10.90 -2.62 20.58
N ASP A 144 10.04 -1.61 20.51
CA ASP A 144 10.12 -0.41 21.37
C ASP A 144 10.02 -0.75 22.86
N LYS A 145 9.14 -1.70 23.21
CA LYS A 145 8.91 -2.09 24.61
C LYS A 145 10.05 -2.88 25.22
N PHE A 146 10.67 -3.77 24.46
CA PHE A 146 11.64 -4.75 24.99
C PHE A 146 13.09 -4.46 24.55
N GLY A 147 13.29 -3.60 23.56
CA GLY A 147 14.54 -3.41 22.85
C GLY A 147 14.84 -4.55 21.87
N ASP A 148 15.67 -4.27 20.86
CA ASP A 148 15.97 -5.16 19.74
C ASP A 148 16.45 -6.55 20.18
N GLU A 149 17.44 -6.61 21.07
CA GLU A 149 18.05 -7.86 21.52
C GLU A 149 17.02 -8.76 22.23
N THR A 150 16.27 -8.19 23.18
CA THR A 150 15.25 -8.92 23.94
C THR A 150 14.11 -9.38 23.03
N TYR A 151 13.66 -8.52 22.12
CA TYR A 151 12.58 -8.84 21.20
C TYR A 151 12.98 -9.95 20.23
N GLN A 152 14.20 -9.91 19.69
CA GLN A 152 14.72 -10.97 18.83
C GLN A 152 14.76 -12.31 19.58
N ARG A 153 15.30 -12.34 20.80
CA ARG A 153 15.35 -13.56 21.62
C ARG A 153 13.96 -14.10 21.95
N LEU A 154 12.98 -13.21 22.20
CA LEU A 154 11.57 -13.56 22.39
C LEU A 154 10.99 -14.23 21.14
N ARG A 155 11.25 -13.69 19.96
CA ARG A 155 10.78 -14.25 18.68
C ARG A 155 11.36 -15.64 18.40
N GLU A 156 12.66 -15.81 18.60
CA GLU A 156 13.36 -17.08 18.42
C GLU A 156 12.79 -18.13 19.39
N THR A 157 12.66 -17.78 20.67
CA THR A 157 12.09 -18.65 21.70
C THR A 157 10.65 -19.05 21.37
N ARG A 158 9.81 -18.10 20.94
CA ARG A 158 8.41 -18.38 20.55
C ARG A 158 8.35 -19.34 19.36
N THR A 159 9.19 -19.11 18.34
CA THR A 159 9.25 -19.96 17.15
C THR A 159 9.67 -21.39 17.51
N TRP A 160 10.75 -21.52 18.29
CA TRP A 160 11.23 -22.81 18.77
C TRP A 160 10.17 -23.56 19.59
N LEU A 161 9.54 -22.90 20.57
CA LEU A 161 8.49 -23.50 21.40
C LEU A 161 7.31 -24.01 20.58
N ASN A 162 6.84 -23.24 19.59
CA ASN A 162 5.67 -23.63 18.80
C ASN A 162 5.92 -24.84 17.90
N ASN A 163 7.16 -25.00 17.45
CA ASN A 163 7.59 -26.09 16.59
C ASN A 163 7.98 -27.36 17.36
N HIS A 164 8.12 -27.29 18.69
CA HIS A 164 8.51 -28.44 19.49
C HIS A 164 7.34 -29.42 19.72
N PRO A 165 7.53 -30.74 19.59
CA PRO A 165 6.48 -31.74 19.82
C PRO A 165 5.85 -31.65 21.22
N GLN A 166 6.67 -31.33 22.24
CA GLN A 166 6.24 -31.20 23.65
C GLN A 166 5.97 -29.75 24.07
N LYS A 167 5.49 -28.90 23.15
CA LYS A 167 5.28 -27.46 23.39
C LYS A 167 4.42 -27.13 24.63
N ALA A 168 3.49 -28.01 25.01
CA ALA A 168 2.65 -27.82 26.18
C ALA A 168 3.48 -27.87 27.47
N ASP A 169 4.30 -28.91 27.64
CA ASP A 169 5.15 -29.10 28.81
C ASP A 169 6.23 -28.02 28.91
N LEU A 170 6.83 -27.64 27.77
CA LEU A 170 7.83 -26.56 27.72
C LEU A 170 7.25 -25.21 28.14
N ARG A 171 6.00 -24.90 27.74
CA ARG A 171 5.32 -23.68 28.19
C ARG A 171 5.00 -23.72 29.68
N ALA A 172 4.56 -24.88 30.19
CA ALA A 172 4.30 -25.04 31.62
C ALA A 172 5.58 -24.83 32.44
N TYR A 173 6.69 -25.41 32.00
CA TYR A 173 8.01 -25.22 32.60
C TYR A 173 8.46 -23.74 32.60
N LEU A 174 8.30 -23.03 31.47
CA LEU A 174 8.69 -21.62 31.35
C LEU A 174 7.85 -20.66 32.19
N MET A 175 6.59 -21.00 32.45
CA MET A 175 5.65 -20.14 33.20
C MET A 175 5.61 -20.48 34.70
N ALA A 176 6.25 -21.57 35.12
CA ALA A 176 6.34 -21.93 36.53
C ALA A 176 7.23 -20.93 37.28
N GLU A 177 6.77 -20.48 38.44
CA GLU A 177 7.51 -19.54 39.30
C GLU A 177 8.81 -20.17 39.82
N ASP A 178 8.76 -21.46 40.18
CA ASP A 178 9.92 -22.33 40.35
C ASP A 178 9.60 -23.73 39.81
N PRO A 179 10.06 -24.09 38.59
CA PRO A 179 9.81 -25.40 37.99
C PRO A 179 10.53 -26.56 38.70
N TYR A 180 11.39 -26.25 39.68
CA TYR A 180 12.15 -27.22 40.47
C TYR A 180 11.71 -27.26 41.93
N SER A 181 10.75 -26.42 42.34
CA SER A 181 10.26 -26.42 43.71
C SER A 181 9.60 -27.77 44.04
N ALA A 182 9.99 -28.33 45.17
CA ALA A 182 9.49 -29.61 45.65
C ALA A 182 8.25 -29.47 46.57
N GLU A 183 7.80 -28.25 46.84
CA GLU A 183 6.66 -27.95 47.70
C GLU A 183 5.44 -27.59 46.83
N ARG A 184 4.34 -28.33 47.04
CA ARG A 184 3.06 -28.13 46.35
C ARG A 184 2.26 -27.00 46.95
#